data_AF-A0A973CQB5-F1
#
_entry.id   AF-A0A973CQB5-F1
#
_cell.length_a   1.000
_cell.length_b   1.000
_cell.length_c   1.000
_cell.angle_alpha   90.00
_cell.angle_beta   90.00
_cell.angle_gamma   90.00
#
_symmetry.space_group_name_H-M   'P 1'
#
loop_
_entity.id
_entity.type
_entity.pdbx_description
1 polymer ?
#
loop_
_entity_poly.entity_id
_entity_poly.type
_entity_poly.pdbx_seq_one_letter_code
_entity_poly.pdbx_strand_id
1 'polypeptide(L)'
;MSNQFNFPTVIISGENALAAFADALKKTGHKHMLIVTDTMLVKLGICQQVLDALKDTGIQFTVFDGAEPNPVEANVEAGAEAYTEAGC
;
A
#
# COMPACT_ATOMS: atom_id res chain seq x y z
N MET A 1 -11.55 14.29 33.36
CA MET A 1 -10.48 14.61 32.39
C MET A 1 -11.01 14.26 31.01
N SER A 2 -11.17 15.23 30.12
CA SER A 2 -11.61 14.99 28.74
C SER A 2 -10.44 15.16 27.79
N ASN A 3 -10.15 14.14 26.99
CA ASN A 3 -9.22 14.25 25.88
C ASN A 3 -10.01 14.26 24.58
N GLN A 4 -9.71 15.23 23.72
CA GLN A 4 -10.24 15.30 22.37
C GLN A 4 -9.11 14.94 21.40
N PHE A 5 -9.35 13.94 20.55
CA PHE A 5 -8.43 13.48 19.53
C PHE A 5 -9.13 13.59 18.17
N ASN A 6 -8.70 14.55 17.34
CA ASN A 6 -9.24 14.77 15.99
C ASN A 6 -8.18 14.37 14.97
N PHE A 7 -8.51 13.40 14.11
CA PHE A 7 -7.69 13.02 12.96
C PHE A 7 -8.55 13.06 11.69
N PRO A 8 -8.15 13.80 10.65
CA PRO A 8 -8.89 13.86 9.39
C PRO A 8 -8.75 12.56 8.56
N THR A 9 -7.74 11.76 8.86
CA THR A 9 -7.43 10.51 8.14
C THR A 9 -8.27 9.36 8.66
N VAL A 10 -8.89 8.61 7.75
CA VAL A 10 -9.62 7.38 8.07
C VAL A 10 -8.62 6.30 8.48
N ILE A 11 -8.84 5.68 9.65
CA ILE A 11 -8.05 4.55 10.15
C ILE A 11 -8.94 3.32 10.17
N ILE A 12 -8.54 2.25 9.47
CA ILE A 12 -9.21 0.94 9.47
C ILE A 12 -8.35 -0.01 10.30
N SER A 13 -8.90 -0.56 11.39
CA SER A 13 -8.17 -1.45 12.30
C SER A 13 -9.06 -2.58 12.83
N GLY A 14 -8.43 -3.64 13.33
CA GLY A 14 -9.10 -4.84 13.85
C GLY A 14 -8.93 -6.07 12.96
N GLU A 15 -9.54 -7.17 13.39
CA GLU A 15 -9.61 -8.40 12.59
C GLU A 15 -10.32 -8.11 11.27
N ASN A 16 -9.78 -8.63 10.15
CA ASN A 16 -10.29 -8.40 8.79
C ASN A 16 -10.16 -6.96 8.26
N ALA A 17 -9.32 -6.10 8.87
CA ALA A 17 -9.06 -4.74 8.37
C ALA A 17 -8.62 -4.70 6.90
N LEU A 18 -7.85 -5.69 6.44
CA LEU A 18 -7.42 -5.79 5.04
C LEU A 18 -8.59 -5.98 4.06
N ALA A 19 -9.61 -6.76 4.44
CA ALA A 19 -10.81 -6.94 3.62
C ALA A 19 -11.64 -5.64 3.57
N ALA A 20 -11.81 -4.97 4.70
CA ALA A 20 -12.46 -3.66 4.75
C ALA A 20 -11.71 -2.59 3.93
N PHE A 21 -10.38 -2.65 3.92
CA PHE A 21 -9.54 -1.80 3.09
C PHE A 21 -9.74 -2.09 1.59
N ALA A 22 -9.83 -3.35 1.17
CA ALA A 22 -10.13 -3.72 -0.22
C ALA A 22 -11.46 -3.13 -0.71
N ASP A 23 -12.50 -3.15 0.14
CA ASP A 23 -13.80 -2.55 -0.19
C ASP A 23 -13.77 -1.02 -0.19
N ALA A 24 -12.93 -0.41 0.65
CA ALA A 24 -12.69 1.03 0.59
C ALA A 24 -11.98 1.43 -0.71
N LEU A 25 -10.99 0.65 -1.17
CA LEU A 25 -10.26 0.89 -2.41
C LEU A 25 -11.17 0.90 -3.64
N LYS A 26 -12.16 0.01 -3.71
CA LYS A 26 -13.14 -0.02 -4.83
C LYS A 26 -13.88 1.32 -5.01
N LYS A 27 -14.01 2.12 -3.94
CA LYS A 27 -14.70 3.42 -3.95
C LYS A 27 -13.81 4.59 -4.40
N THR A 28 -12.50 4.40 -4.48
CA THR A 28 -11.54 5.47 -4.81
C THR A 28 -11.49 5.80 -6.30
N GLY A 29 -11.85 4.83 -7.17
CA GLY A 29 -11.79 4.99 -8.62
C GLY A 29 -10.40 4.76 -9.24
N HIS A 30 -9.37 4.46 -8.43
CA HIS A 30 -8.03 4.12 -8.93
C HIS A 30 -8.07 2.88 -9.82
N LYS A 31 -7.16 2.83 -10.81
CA LYS A 31 -7.05 1.74 -11.78
C LYS A 31 -5.74 0.99 -11.70
N HIS A 32 -4.69 1.69 -11.27
CA HIS A 32 -3.36 1.16 -11.05
C HIS A 32 -2.80 1.81 -9.79
N MET A 33 -2.16 1.03 -8.92
CA MET A 33 -1.53 1.52 -7.71
C MET A 33 -0.14 0.88 -7.54
N LEU A 34 0.80 1.64 -6.97
CA LEU A 34 2.11 1.14 -6.59
C LEU A 34 2.08 0.68 -5.13
N ILE A 35 2.51 -0.56 -4.88
CA ILE A 35 2.80 -1.08 -3.54
C ILE A 35 4.28 -0.87 -3.27
N VAL A 36 4.59 -0.01 -2.31
CA VAL A 36 5.95 0.24 -1.84
C VAL A 36 6.21 -0.63 -0.60
N THR A 37 7.24 -1.46 -0.65
CA THR A 37 7.60 -2.38 0.43
C THR A 37 9.12 -2.66 0.41
N ASP A 38 9.57 -3.53 1.31
CA ASP A 38 10.95 -4.01 1.34
C ASP A 38 11.05 -5.45 0.82
N THR A 39 12.24 -5.84 0.40
CA THR A 39 12.50 -7.18 -0.16
C THR A 39 12.22 -8.31 0.85
N MET A 40 12.29 -8.05 2.15
CA MET A 40 12.08 -9.06 3.18
C MET A 40 10.60 -9.42 3.30
N LEU A 41 9.70 -8.43 3.28
CA LEU A 41 8.25 -8.66 3.27
C LEU A 41 7.75 -9.37 2.01
N VAL A 42 8.41 -9.14 0.86
CA VAL A 42 8.17 -9.92 -0.37
C VAL A 42 8.62 -11.36 -0.18
N LYS A 43 9.85 -11.59 0.31
CA LYS A 43 10.39 -12.94 0.56
C LYS A 43 9.59 -13.75 1.58
N LEU A 44 9.02 -13.09 2.59
CA LEU A 44 8.14 -13.71 3.56
C LEU A 44 6.74 -14.01 3.03
N GLY A 45 6.40 -13.58 1.81
CA GLY A 45 5.08 -13.77 1.22
C GLY A 45 3.99 -12.85 1.77
N ILE A 46 4.35 -11.86 2.60
CA ILE A 46 3.38 -10.91 3.18
C ILE A 46 2.83 -9.99 2.09
N CYS A 47 3.70 -9.51 1.19
CA CYS A 47 3.25 -8.72 0.03
C CYS A 47 2.26 -9.50 -0.84
N GLN A 48 2.51 -10.80 -1.03
CA GLN A 48 1.61 -11.66 -1.81
C GLN A 48 0.24 -11.82 -1.14
N GLN A 49 0.18 -11.95 0.19
CA GLN A 49 -1.10 -12.01 0.92
C GLN A 49 -1.93 -10.73 0.72
N VAL A 50 -1.28 -9.56 0.70
CA VAL A 50 -1.94 -8.29 0.42
C VAL A 50 -2.47 -8.26 -1.01
N LEU A 51 -1.63 -8.60 -2.00
CA LEU A 51 -2.04 -8.68 -3.40
C LEU A 51 -3.24 -9.63 -3.59
N ASP A 52 -3.19 -10.80 -2.95
CA ASP A 52 -4.26 -11.80 -3.02
C ASP A 52 -5.59 -11.26 -2.47
N ALA A 53 -5.56 -10.57 -1.33
CA ALA A 53 -6.74 -9.94 -0.75
C ALA A 53 -7.31 -8.81 -1.62
N LEU A 54 -6.48 -8.21 -2.49
CA LEU A 54 -6.86 -7.10 -3.37
C LEU A 54 -7.23 -7.54 -4.80
N LYS A 55 -7.07 -8.81 -5.17
CA LYS A 55 -7.32 -9.33 -6.53
C LYS A 55 -8.71 -8.97 -7.07
N ASP A 56 -9.73 -9.05 -6.22
CA ASP A 56 -11.13 -8.82 -6.62
C ASP A 56 -11.52 -7.33 -6.65
N THR A 57 -10.58 -6.42 -6.41
CA THR A 57 -10.83 -4.97 -6.53
C THR A 57 -10.85 -4.50 -7.98
N GLY A 58 -10.29 -5.27 -8.91
CA GLY A 58 -10.10 -4.87 -10.31
C GLY A 58 -9.05 -3.78 -10.50
N ILE A 59 -8.26 -3.47 -9.47
CA ILE A 59 -7.14 -2.52 -9.50
C ILE A 59 -5.88 -3.30 -9.88
N GLN A 60 -5.09 -2.74 -10.80
CA GLN A 60 -3.77 -3.26 -11.12
C GLN A 60 -2.77 -2.82 -10.06
N PHE A 61 -1.84 -3.70 -9.67
CA PHE A 61 -0.82 -3.39 -8.69
C PHE A 61 0.57 -3.68 -9.25
N THR A 62 1.45 -2.69 -9.15
CA THR A 62 2.89 -2.88 -9.34
C THR A 62 3.57 -2.87 -7.98
N VAL A 63 4.58 -3.70 -7.77
CA VAL A 63 5.33 -3.74 -6.51
C VAL A 63 6.70 -3.11 -6.72
N PHE A 64 7.07 -2.19 -5.84
CA PHE A 64 8.43 -1.69 -5.66
C PHE A 64 8.92 -2.15 -4.28
N ASP A 65 9.95 -2.99 -4.26
CA ASP A 65 10.46 -3.66 -3.05
C ASP A 65 11.85 -3.13 -2.60
N GLY A 66 12.22 -1.94 -3.08
CA GLY A 66 13.50 -1.28 -2.81
C GLY A 66 13.50 -0.37 -1.58
N ALA A 67 12.46 -0.41 -0.73
CA ALA A 67 12.45 0.38 0.50
C ALA A 67 13.44 -0.21 1.52
N GLU A 68 14.26 0.67 2.11
CA GLU A 68 15.23 0.32 3.15
C GLU A 68 14.77 0.91 4.51
N PRO A 69 15.19 0.35 5.66
CA PRO A 69 14.71 0.76 6.99
C PRO A 69 14.88 2.25 7.32
N ASN A 70 15.86 2.92 6.71
CA ASN A 70 16.06 4.35 6.77
C ASN A 70 16.23 4.87 5.34
N PRO A 71 15.11 5.13 4.62
CA PRO A 71 15.19 5.47 3.21
C PRO A 71 15.96 6.78 3.02
N VAL A 72 16.87 6.76 2.05
CA VAL A 72 17.58 7.94 1.55
C VAL A 72 16.88 8.48 0.31
N GLU A 73 17.32 9.66 -0.15
CA GLU A 73 16.82 10.30 -1.37
C GLU A 73 16.80 9.35 -2.57
N ALA A 74 17.85 8.55 -2.75
CA ALA A 74 17.93 7.56 -3.83
C ALA A 74 16.80 6.51 -3.79
N ASN A 75 16.32 6.08 -2.62
CA ASN A 75 15.18 5.16 -2.54
C ASN A 75 13.88 5.85 -2.99
N VAL A 76 13.74 7.14 -2.67
CA VAL A 76 12.57 7.94 -3.05
C VAL A 76 12.56 8.18 -4.57
N GLU A 77 13.71 8.54 -5.15
CA GLU A 77 13.87 8.71 -6.59
C GLU A 77 13.55 7.41 -7.34
N ALA A 78 14.10 6.28 -6.90
CA ALA A 78 13.83 4.98 -7.49
C ALA A 78 12.34 4.58 -7.38
N GLY A 79 11.70 4.88 -6.25
CA GLY A 79 10.26 4.64 -6.07
C GLY A 79 9.40 5.53 -6.97
N ALA A 80 9.79 6.80 -7.18
CA ALA A 80 9.10 7.73 -8.06
C ALA A 80 9.27 7.38 -9.54
N GLU A 81 10.45 6.89 -9.93
CA GLU A 81 10.69 6.32 -11.25
C GLU A 81 9.81 5.10 -11.49
N ALA A 82 9.82 4.13 -10.56
CA ALA A 82 8.96 2.94 -10.63
C ALA A 82 7.46 3.29 -10.70
N TYR A 83 7.01 4.31 -9.98
CA TYR A 83 5.64 4.83 -10.07
C TYR A 83 5.30 5.31 -11.48
N THR A 84 6.18 6.13 -12.05
CA THR A 84 5.99 6.77 -13.36
C THR A 84 6.06 5.74 -14.49
N GLU A 85 7.05 4.83 -14.46
CA GLU A 85 7.21 3.77 -15.46
C GLU A 85 6.04 2.78 -15.44
N ALA A 86 5.51 2.48 -14.25
CA ALA A 86 4.35 1.62 -14.10
C ALA A 86 3.05 2.27 -14.60
N GLY A 87 2.99 3.60 -14.72
CA GLY A 87 1.75 4.32 -15.05
C GLY A 87 0.73 4.30 -13.92
N CYS A 88 1.21 4.25 -12.67
CA CYS A 88 0.40 4.33 -11.46
C CYS A 88 -0.08 5.76 -11.19
#